data_AF-A0A1X0XWV9-F1
#
_entry.id   AF-A0A1X0XWV9-F1
#
_cell.length_a   1.000
_cell.length_b   1.000
_cell.length_c   1.000
_cell.angle_alpha   90.00
_cell.angle_beta   90.00
_cell.angle_gamma   90.00
#
_symmetry.space_group_name_H-M   'P 1'
#
loop_
_entity.id
_entity.type
_entity.pdbx_description
1 polymer ?
#
loop_
_entity_poly.entity_id
_entity_poly.type
_entity_poly.pdbx_seq_one_letter_code
_entity_poly.pdbx_strand_id
1 'polypeptide(L)'
;MKMLEFVRAGYPQGVPQTDCFALLAVLRRRLTDDEVAAVAAQLASCGQLEIDVDDIGAAITRITDESPSADDVDRVQRRLEAIGWPSPEPSR
;
A
#
# COMPACT_ATOMS: atom_id res chain seq x y z
N MET A 1 -1.97 -5.28 -13.68
CA MET A 1 -1.38 -5.24 -12.33
C MET A 1 -0.30 -4.14 -12.20
N LYS A 2 -0.60 -2.88 -12.55
CA LYS A 2 0.41 -1.81 -12.49
C LYS A 2 0.81 -1.43 -11.06
N MET A 3 -0.12 -1.51 -10.10
CA MET A 3 0.12 -1.14 -8.71
C MET A 3 1.24 -1.95 -8.04
N LEU A 4 1.29 -3.28 -8.26
CA LEU A 4 2.36 -4.11 -7.70
C LEU A 4 3.75 -3.70 -8.19
N GLU A 5 3.86 -3.40 -9.48
CA GLU A 5 5.14 -2.99 -10.09
C GLU A 5 5.62 -1.67 -9.52
N PHE A 6 4.72 -0.72 -9.29
CA PHE A 6 5.08 0.53 -8.63
C PHE A 6 5.51 0.29 -7.17
N VAL A 7 4.74 -0.45 -6.38
CA VAL A 7 5.14 -0.74 -4.99
C VAL A 7 6.51 -1.43 -4.96
N ARG A 8 6.75 -2.38 -5.87
CA ARG A 8 8.04 -3.07 -6.00
C ARG A 8 9.18 -2.13 -6.43
N ALA A 9 8.91 -1.16 -7.29
CA ALA A 9 9.88 -0.16 -7.71
C ALA A 9 10.22 0.82 -6.56
N GLY A 10 9.25 1.16 -5.72
CA GLY A 10 9.46 1.98 -4.51
C GLY A 10 10.12 1.21 -3.35
N TYR A 11 9.91 -0.11 -3.29
CA TYR A 11 10.40 -1.01 -2.25
C TYR A 11 11.08 -2.24 -2.87
N PRO A 12 12.26 -2.06 -3.49
CA PRO A 12 12.97 -3.16 -4.16
C PRO A 12 13.50 -4.22 -3.18
N GLN A 13 13.58 -3.89 -1.89
CA GLN A 13 14.04 -4.79 -0.82
C GLN A 13 12.89 -5.31 0.05
N GLY A 14 11.64 -4.97 -0.30
CA GLY A 14 10.47 -5.21 0.54
C GLY A 14 10.05 -3.97 1.33
N VAL A 15 8.76 -3.94 1.66
CA VAL A 15 8.09 -2.89 2.41
C VAL A 15 8.25 -3.21 3.89
N PRO A 16 8.90 -2.35 4.69
CA PRO A 16 9.03 -2.57 6.12
C PRO A 16 7.67 -2.40 6.80
N GLN A 17 7.49 -3.04 7.96
CA GLN A 17 6.23 -3.04 8.70
C GLN A 17 5.70 -1.62 9.00
N THR A 18 6.59 -0.66 9.25
CA THR A 18 6.24 0.76 9.47
C THR A 18 5.65 1.44 8.24
N ASP A 19 6.01 0.98 7.03
CA ASP A 19 5.50 1.49 5.76
C ASP A 19 4.31 0.67 5.25
N CYS A 20 4.13 -0.60 5.69
CA CYS A 20 3.01 -1.45 5.30
C CYS A 20 1.68 -0.73 5.52
N PHE A 21 1.48 -0.17 6.71
CA PHE A 21 0.23 0.47 7.09
C PHE A 21 -0.05 1.73 6.28
N ALA A 22 0.96 2.59 6.13
CA ALA A 22 0.88 3.79 5.31
C ALA A 22 0.67 3.46 3.82
N LEU A 23 1.32 2.42 3.30
CA LEU A 23 1.17 1.95 1.93
C LEU A 23 -0.26 1.48 1.66
N LEU A 24 -0.81 0.63 2.52
CA LEU A 24 -2.18 0.16 2.42
C LEU A 24 -3.19 1.32 2.48
N ALA A 25 -2.94 2.33 3.33
CA ALA A 25 -3.77 3.54 3.38
C ALA A 25 -3.69 4.37 2.09
N VAL A 26 -2.52 4.49 1.47
CA VAL A 26 -2.36 5.14 0.16
C VAL A 26 -3.10 4.36 -0.93
N LEU A 27 -3.01 3.03 -0.92
CA LEU A 27 -3.73 2.16 -1.86
C LEU A 27 -5.25 2.32 -1.73
N ARG A 28 -5.76 2.32 -0.49
CA ARG A 28 -7.21 2.46 -0.20
C ARG A 28 -7.80 3.80 -0.63
N ARG A 29 -7.00 4.85 -0.83
CA ARG A 29 -7.52 6.11 -1.41
C ARG A 29 -7.98 5.96 -2.88
N ARG A 30 -7.60 4.88 -3.56
CA ARG A 30 -7.89 4.63 -4.98
C ARG A 30 -8.66 3.34 -5.23
N LEU A 31 -8.39 2.35 -4.40
CA LEU A 31 -8.85 0.97 -4.54
C LEU A 31 -9.86 0.68 -3.45
N THR A 32 -10.80 -0.21 -3.75
CA THR A 32 -11.70 -0.76 -2.74
C THR A 32 -10.92 -1.65 -1.76
N ASP A 33 -11.46 -1.88 -0.56
CA ASP A 33 -10.80 -2.73 0.45
C ASP A 33 -10.48 -4.13 -0.09
N ASP A 34 -11.33 -4.71 -0.95
CA ASP A 34 -11.10 -6.00 -1.60
C ASP A 34 -9.90 -5.96 -2.57
N GLU A 35 -9.80 -4.90 -3.38
CA GLU A 35 -8.67 -4.71 -4.28
C GLU A 35 -7.37 -4.43 -3.52
N VAL A 36 -7.42 -3.66 -2.43
CA VAL A 36 -6.28 -3.46 -1.54
C VAL A 36 -5.84 -4.80 -0.96
N ALA A 37 -6.78 -5.63 -0.50
CA ALA A 37 -6.49 -6.95 0.03
C ALA A 37 -5.83 -7.85 -1.02
N ALA A 38 -6.34 -7.85 -2.25
CA ALA A 38 -5.77 -8.64 -3.35
C ALA A 38 -4.35 -8.18 -3.73
N VAL A 39 -4.08 -6.86 -3.73
CA VAL A 39 -2.74 -6.32 -4.00
C VAL A 39 -1.78 -6.67 -2.86
N ALA A 40 -2.22 -6.46 -1.62
CA ALA A 40 -1.45 -6.80 -0.43
C ALA A 40 -1.14 -8.30 -0.37
N ALA A 41 -2.10 -9.16 -0.72
CA ALA A 41 -1.94 -10.61 -0.66
C ALA A 41 -0.87 -11.08 -1.63
N GLN A 42 -0.83 -10.49 -2.83
CA GLN A 42 0.21 -10.79 -3.80
C GLN A 42 1.58 -10.28 -3.36
N LEU A 43 1.65 -9.08 -2.79
CA LEU A 43 2.90 -8.53 -2.25
C LEU A 43 3.45 -9.38 -1.09
N ALA A 44 2.59 -9.81 -0.17
CA ALA A 44 2.93 -10.74 0.91
C ALA A 44 3.38 -12.10 0.36
N SER A 45 2.67 -12.65 -0.63
CA SER A 45 3.04 -13.91 -1.29
C SER A 45 4.39 -13.84 -2.03
N CYS A 46 4.79 -12.65 -2.49
CA CYS A 46 6.10 -12.40 -3.08
C CYS A 46 7.21 -12.11 -2.03
N GLY A 47 6.90 -12.14 -0.73
CA GLY A 47 7.84 -11.77 0.34
C GLY A 47 8.18 -10.28 0.36
N GLN A 48 7.33 -9.45 -0.23
CA GLN A 48 7.53 -8.01 -0.41
C GLN A 48 6.82 -7.17 0.65
N LEU A 49 5.83 -7.74 1.34
CA LEU A 49 5.26 -7.16 2.55
C LEU A 49 5.72 -8.00 3.75
N GLU A 50 6.08 -7.32 4.83
CA GLU A 50 6.34 -7.95 6.12
C GLU A 50 5.04 -8.14 6.92
N ILE A 51 3.97 -8.61 6.26
CA ILE A 51 2.72 -9.05 6.89
C ILE A 51 2.26 -10.34 6.22
N ASP A 52 1.63 -11.24 6.98
CA ASP A 52 1.06 -12.45 6.42
C ASP A 52 -0.23 -12.16 5.65
N VAL A 53 -0.60 -13.04 4.71
CA VAL A 53 -1.86 -12.93 3.95
C VAL A 53 -3.07 -12.92 4.88
N ASP A 54 -3.02 -13.67 5.98
CA ASP A 54 -4.10 -13.76 6.96
C ASP A 54 -4.30 -12.44 7.72
N ASP A 55 -3.21 -11.71 7.97
CA ASP A 55 -3.21 -10.43 8.68
C ASP A 55 -3.66 -9.23 7.82
N ILE A 56 -3.76 -9.38 6.49
CA ILE A 56 -4.13 -8.27 5.59
C ILE A 56 -5.53 -7.74 5.90
N GLY A 57 -6.51 -8.62 6.12
CA GLY A 57 -7.87 -8.22 6.44
C GLY A 57 -7.95 -7.44 7.76
N ALA A 58 -7.16 -7.88 8.75
CA ALA A 58 -7.01 -7.18 10.01
C ALA A 58 -6.31 -5.83 9.82
N ALA A 59 -5.25 -5.76 9.01
CA ALA A 59 -4.55 -4.52 8.69
C ALA A 59 -5.48 -3.51 7.99
N ILE A 60 -6.27 -3.94 7.00
CA ILE A 60 -7.23 -3.07 6.31
C ILE A 60 -8.31 -2.58 7.28
N THR A 61 -8.87 -3.47 8.11
CA THR A 61 -9.84 -3.07 9.13
C THR A 61 -9.24 -2.07 10.10
N ARG A 62 -8.00 -2.32 10.54
CA ARG A 62 -7.27 -1.45 11.46
C ARG A 62 -6.99 -0.09 10.85
N ILE A 63 -6.68 0.03 9.56
CA ILE A 63 -6.50 1.35 8.92
C ILE A 63 -7.82 2.15 8.89
N THR A 64 -8.98 1.47 8.97
CA THR A 64 -10.29 2.14 9.02
C THR A 64 -10.55 2.70 10.40
N ASP A 65 -10.11 2.00 11.43
CA ASP A 65 -10.28 2.37 12.84
C ASP A 65 -9.18 3.35 13.30
N GLU A 66 -7.93 3.08 12.89
CA GLU A 66 -6.71 3.79 13.25
C GLU A 66 -6.05 4.33 11.98
N SER A 67 -6.12 5.65 11.77
CA SER A 67 -5.44 6.26 10.63
C SER A 67 -3.92 6.26 10.86
N PRO A 68 -3.10 5.85 9.87
CA PRO A 68 -1.65 6.00 9.97
C PRO A 68 -1.24 7.46 10.17
N SER A 69 -0.07 7.65 10.79
CA SER A 69 0.55 8.96 10.90
C SER A 69 0.68 9.62 9.53
N ALA A 70 0.31 10.90 9.46
CA ALA A 70 0.41 11.67 8.23
C ALA A 70 1.85 11.69 7.66
N ASP A 71 2.87 11.61 8.52
CA ASP A 71 4.27 11.55 8.11
C ASP A 71 4.63 10.25 7.37
N ASP A 72 4.18 9.10 7.88
CA ASP A 72 4.39 7.82 7.20
C ASP A 72 3.65 7.78 5.85
N VAL A 73 2.39 8.27 5.83
CA VAL A 73 1.62 8.36 4.58
C VAL A 73 2.31 9.27 3.56
N ASP A 74 2.76 10.47 3.98
CA ASP A 74 3.48 11.41 3.11
C ASP A 74 4.79 10.80 2.58
N ARG A 75 5.54 10.09 3.43
CA ARG A 75 6.79 9.43 3.04
C ARG A 75 6.54 8.38 1.96
N VAL A 76 5.56 7.49 2.17
CA VAL A 76 5.23 6.46 1.20
C VAL A 76 4.69 7.10 -0.08
N GLN A 77 3.82 8.10 0.06
CA GLN A 77 3.24 8.84 -1.06
C GLN A 77 4.34 9.47 -1.93
N ARG A 78 5.28 10.23 -1.34
CA ARG A 78 6.39 10.84 -2.08
C ARG A 78 7.30 9.83 -2.78
N ARG A 79 7.56 8.68 -2.14
CA ARG A 79 8.31 7.58 -2.78
C ARG A 79 7.59 7.03 -4.01
N LEU A 80 6.28 6.82 -3.89
CA LEU A 80 5.45 6.34 -4.99
C LEU A 80 5.34 7.41 -6.09
N GLU A 81 5.18 8.69 -5.75
CA GLU A 81 5.16 9.78 -6.73
C GLU A 81 6.49 9.89 -7.51
N ALA A 82 7.62 9.66 -6.85
CA ALA A 82 8.94 9.70 -7.48
C ALA A 82 9.12 8.63 -8.59
N ILE A 83 8.40 7.51 -8.51
CA ILE A 83 8.41 6.44 -9.53
C ILE A 83 7.28 6.57 -10.55
N GLY A 84 6.54 7.69 -10.52
CA GLY A 84 5.42 7.93 -11.44
C GLY A 84 4.13 7.24 -11.03
N TRP A 85 3.91 7.01 -9.72
CA TRP A 85 2.61 6.57 -9.22
C TRP A 85 1.53 7.52 -9.74
N PRO A 86 0.55 7.01 -10.50
CA PRO A 86 -0.44 7.87 -11.14
C PRO A 86 -1.19 8.61 -10.03
N SER A 87 -1.09 9.94 -9.99
CA SER A 87 -1.96 10.77 -9.16
C SER A 87 -3.42 10.49 -9.52
N PRO A 88 -4.42 10.81 -8.68
CA PRO A 88 -5.81 10.59 -9.06
C PRO A 88 -6.04 11.64 -10.11
N GLU A 89 -5.83 11.26 -11.37
CA GLU A 89 -6.52 11.90 -12.46
C GLU A 89 -7.98 11.89 -12.01
N PRO A 90 -8.60 13.06 -11.76
CA PRO A 90 -10.01 13.10 -11.43
C PRO A 90 -10.70 12.52 -12.67
N SER A 91 -11.23 11.30 -12.54
CA SER A 91 -12.07 10.70 -13.56
C SER A 91 -13.16 11.73 -13.87
N ARG A 92 -13.07 12.31 -15.07
CA ARG A 92 -13.92 13.38 -15.56
C ARG A 92 -15.28 12.86 -15.97
#